data_AF-A0A0G0RNV1-F1
#
_entry.id   AF-A0A0G0RNV1-F1
#
_cell.length_a   1.000
_cell.length_b   1.000
_cell.length_c   1.000
_cell.angle_alpha   90.00
_cell.angle_beta   90.00
_cell.angle_gamma   90.00
#
_symmetry.space_group_name_H-M   'P 1'
#
loop_
_entity.id
_entity.type
_entity.pdbx_description
1 polymer ?
#
loop_
_entity_poly.entity_id
_entity_poly.type
_entity_poly.pdbx_seq_one_letter_code
_entity_poly.pdbx_strand_id
1 'polypeptide(L)'
;MEQKERTPLWQWFCLLVATTGRSDRAAFRVRQFFAWLFRSKKEVKPGSGAGTAGSIVALLALLLFDWNFEFVFGAAFFSFLVGIFVVTPAAHWLYSCYGRSERHDGTFTCFDYNQINWDEVHGMLIAALPSFFFLKYLGPEYHQSSMLWFDLLVAFVLFRIFDAKKPGIIKKIEKKFEDTDLGVMIDDTAAGIAAAVCSHLFIMWTASFRLWLLN
;
A
#
# COMPACT_ATOMS: atom_id res chain seq x y z
N MET A 1 -40.64 -1.46 2.43
CA MET A 1 -39.64 -0.55 3.01
C MET A 1 -38.45 -0.57 2.07
N GLU A 2 -38.35 0.44 1.22
CA GLU A 2 -37.32 0.56 0.20
C GLU A 2 -35.99 0.86 0.90
N GLN A 3 -35.01 -0.04 0.79
CA GLN A 3 -33.67 0.21 1.29
C GLN A 3 -33.09 1.37 0.48
N LYS A 4 -33.02 2.54 1.10
CA LYS A 4 -32.33 3.71 0.56
C LYS A 4 -30.84 3.37 0.48
N GLU A 5 -30.40 2.85 -0.67
CA GLU A 5 -28.99 2.69 -1.00
C GLU A 5 -28.29 4.02 -0.71
N ARG A 6 -27.37 4.02 0.26
CA ARG A 6 -26.53 5.19 0.51
C ARG A 6 -25.64 5.32 -0.71
N THR A 7 -25.90 6.33 -1.53
CA THR A 7 -24.98 6.72 -2.60
C THR A 7 -23.62 7.01 -1.98
N PRO A 8 -22.57 6.23 -2.30
CA PRO A 8 -21.27 6.39 -1.69
C PRO A 8 -20.67 7.77 -2.03
N LEU A 9 -19.85 8.33 -1.13
CA LEU A 9 -19.29 9.68 -1.27
C LEU A 9 -18.53 9.88 -2.59
N TRP A 10 -17.99 8.83 -3.19
CA TRP A 10 -17.36 8.88 -4.51
C TRP A 10 -18.35 9.14 -5.64
N GLN A 11 -19.61 8.72 -5.55
CA GLN A 11 -20.63 9.08 -6.55
C GLN A 11 -20.90 10.58 -6.50
N TRP A 12 -20.92 11.17 -5.30
CA TRP A 12 -20.98 12.62 -5.13
C TRP A 12 -19.73 13.31 -5.64
N PHE A 13 -18.53 12.74 -5.46
CA PHE A 13 -17.30 13.27 -6.02
C PHE A 13 -17.25 13.18 -7.54
N CYS A 14 -17.61 12.03 -8.12
CA CYS A 14 -17.77 11.83 -9.55
C CYS A 14 -18.85 12.73 -10.15
N LEU A 15 -19.97 12.95 -9.44
CA LEU A 15 -20.98 13.94 -9.81
C LEU A 15 -20.46 15.36 -9.64
N LEU A 16 -19.68 15.70 -8.61
CA LEU A 16 -19.06 17.03 -8.45
C LEU A 16 -18.09 17.31 -9.61
N VAL A 17 -17.31 16.30 -9.98
CA VAL A 17 -16.36 16.34 -11.09
C VAL A 17 -17.09 16.30 -12.43
N ALA A 18 -18.24 15.63 -12.56
CA ALA A 18 -19.03 15.58 -13.79
C ALA A 18 -19.95 16.80 -13.99
N THR A 19 -20.41 17.42 -12.90
CA THR A 19 -21.27 18.62 -12.89
C THR A 19 -20.49 19.92 -12.94
N THR A 20 -19.18 19.90 -12.62
CA THR A 20 -18.26 20.97 -13.02
C THR A 20 -18.11 20.93 -14.55
N GLY A 21 -18.96 21.71 -15.20
CA GLY A 21 -19.11 21.76 -16.64
C GLY A 21 -17.80 22.00 -17.37
N ARG A 22 -17.83 21.62 -18.66
CA ARG A 22 -16.80 21.74 -19.71
C ARG A 22 -16.06 23.10 -19.79
N SER A 23 -16.47 24.13 -19.05
CA SER A 23 -15.91 25.48 -19.08
C SER A 23 -14.76 25.71 -18.09
N ASP A 24 -14.56 24.84 -17.09
CA ASP A 24 -13.56 25.11 -16.06
C ASP A 24 -12.16 24.63 -16.49
N ARG A 25 -11.39 25.54 -17.07
CA ARG A 25 -10.04 25.28 -17.60
C ARG A 25 -9.10 24.68 -16.54
N ALA A 26 -9.32 24.95 -15.26
CA ALA A 26 -8.56 24.37 -14.16
C ALA A 26 -8.85 22.87 -14.01
N ALA A 27 -10.13 22.47 -13.97
CA ALA A 27 -10.53 21.07 -13.90
C ALA A 27 -10.03 20.28 -15.12
N PHE A 28 -10.06 20.89 -16.32
CA PHE A 28 -9.50 20.27 -17.52
C PHE A 28 -7.98 20.08 -17.45
N ARG A 29 -7.22 21.05 -16.94
CA ARG A 29 -5.76 20.92 -16.77
C ARG A 29 -5.38 19.89 -15.70
N VAL A 30 -6.11 19.85 -14.59
CA VAL A 30 -5.93 18.83 -13.56
C VAL A 30 -6.23 17.44 -14.14
N ARG A 31 -7.30 17.30 -14.93
CA ARG A 31 -7.60 16.05 -15.67
C ARG A 31 -6.49 15.66 -16.64
N GLN A 32 -5.95 16.61 -17.42
CA GLN A 32 -4.84 16.32 -18.33
C GLN A 32 -3.55 15.97 -17.58
N PHE A 33 -3.28 16.62 -16.45
CA PHE A 33 -2.12 16.33 -15.62
C PHE A 33 -2.19 14.90 -15.07
N PHE A 34 -3.31 14.47 -14.48
CA PHE A 34 -3.47 13.10 -14.01
C PHE A 34 -3.50 12.08 -15.16
N ALA A 35 -4.20 12.38 -16.26
CA ALA A 35 -4.19 11.53 -17.45
C ALA A 35 -2.80 11.39 -18.07
N TRP A 36 -1.95 12.42 -17.97
CA TRP A 36 -0.55 12.38 -18.39
C TRP A 36 0.34 11.63 -17.40
N LEU A 37 0.17 11.87 -16.09
CA LEU A 37 0.91 11.23 -15.00
C LEU A 37 0.73 9.70 -15.01
N PHE A 38 -0.47 9.24 -15.32
CA PHE A 38 -0.83 7.82 -15.37
C PHE A 38 -0.88 7.25 -16.80
N ARG A 39 -0.44 8.01 -17.81
CA ARG A 39 -0.33 7.50 -19.19
C ARG A 39 0.90 6.58 -19.32
N SER A 40 0.74 5.32 -18.92
CA SER A 40 1.71 4.30 -19.34
C SER A 40 1.55 4.08 -20.86
N LYS A 41 2.57 4.46 -21.63
CA LYS A 41 2.66 4.15 -23.07
C LYS A 41 3.08 2.70 -23.36
N LYS A 42 2.79 1.76 -22.46
CA LYS A 42 3.03 0.34 -22.68
C LYS A 42 1.75 -0.45 -22.50
N GLU A 43 1.37 -1.15 -23.56
CA GLU A 43 0.44 -2.26 -23.53
C GLU A 43 0.96 -3.28 -22.50
N VAL A 44 0.33 -3.33 -21.34
CA VAL A 44 0.74 -4.23 -20.25
C VAL A 44 0.08 -5.58 -20.48
N LYS A 45 0.91 -6.60 -20.75
CA LYS A 45 0.50 -8.00 -20.70
C LYS A 45 -0.01 -8.32 -19.30
N PRO A 46 -1.21 -8.90 -19.17
CA PRO A 46 -1.73 -9.33 -17.88
C PRO A 46 -1.24 -10.74 -17.57
N GLY A 47 -0.46 -10.84 -16.50
CA GLY A 47 0.03 -12.11 -15.99
C GLY A 47 1.37 -11.97 -15.29
N SER A 48 1.38 -12.27 -13.99
CA SER A 48 2.53 -12.61 -13.16
C SER A 48 3.67 -11.60 -13.07
N GLY A 49 3.70 -10.80 -12.00
CA GLY A 49 4.92 -10.12 -11.55
C GLY A 49 4.75 -8.69 -11.03
N ALA A 50 3.58 -8.06 -11.27
CA ALA A 50 3.36 -6.70 -10.79
C ALA A 50 3.22 -6.65 -9.26
N GLY A 51 2.49 -7.59 -8.63
CA GLY A 51 2.13 -7.62 -7.20
C GLY A 51 3.27 -7.83 -6.17
N THR A 52 4.51 -7.52 -6.53
CA THR A 52 5.67 -7.42 -5.62
C THR A 52 6.48 -6.15 -5.85
N ALA A 53 6.20 -5.39 -6.91
CA ALA A 53 6.98 -4.22 -7.27
C ALA A 53 6.87 -3.12 -6.21
N GLY A 54 5.68 -2.90 -5.65
CA GLY A 54 5.47 -1.88 -4.61
C GLY A 54 6.28 -2.17 -3.35
N SER A 55 6.15 -3.39 -2.82
CA SER A 55 6.88 -3.81 -1.62
C SER A 55 8.40 -3.86 -1.82
N ILE A 56 8.90 -4.25 -3.00
CA ILE A 56 10.33 -4.20 -3.34
C ILE A 56 10.81 -2.74 -3.43
N VAL A 57 10.06 -1.86 -4.11
CA VAL A 57 10.41 -0.44 -4.21
C VAL A 57 10.46 0.21 -2.82
N ALA A 58 9.50 -0.09 -1.96
CA ALA A 58 9.50 0.37 -0.58
C ALA A 58 10.71 -0.15 0.20
N LEU A 59 11.03 -1.44 0.11
CA LEU A 59 12.22 -2.02 0.73
C LEU A 59 13.51 -1.35 0.23
N LEU A 60 13.66 -1.16 -1.08
CA LEU A 60 14.83 -0.49 -1.66
C LEU A 60 14.93 0.96 -1.18
N ALA A 61 13.83 1.70 -1.13
CA ALA A 61 13.82 3.04 -0.57
C ALA A 61 14.26 3.03 0.91
N LEU A 62 13.74 2.11 1.72
CA LEU A 62 14.11 1.96 3.13
C LEU A 62 15.59 1.59 3.34
N LEU A 63 16.20 0.86 2.39
CA LEU A 63 17.61 0.46 2.43
C LEU A 63 18.57 1.52 1.88
N LEU A 64 18.12 2.35 0.92
CA LEU A 64 19.00 3.29 0.20
C LEU A 64 19.11 4.66 0.85
N PHE A 65 18.17 5.04 1.71
CA PHE A 65 18.21 6.33 2.41
C PHE A 65 18.28 6.16 3.92
N ASP A 66 18.86 7.15 4.59
CA ASP A 66 18.97 7.20 6.05
C ASP A 66 17.70 7.79 6.67
N TRP A 67 16.69 6.95 6.84
CA TRP A 67 15.42 7.36 7.45
C TRP A 67 15.52 7.37 8.99
N ASN A 68 14.82 8.32 9.61
CA ASN A 68 14.52 8.26 11.04
C ASN A 68 13.10 7.73 11.29
N PHE A 69 12.85 7.30 12.52
CA PHE A 69 11.56 6.71 12.91
C PHE A 69 10.37 7.64 12.61
N GLU A 70 10.47 8.93 12.94
CA GLU A 70 9.41 9.90 12.70
C GLU A 70 9.07 10.07 11.23
N PHE A 71 10.08 10.04 10.35
CA PHE A 71 9.83 10.11 8.92
C PHE A 71 9.13 8.84 8.45
N VAL A 72 9.60 7.64 8.81
CA VAL A 72 8.95 6.39 8.37
C VAL A 72 7.52 6.30 8.91
N PHE A 73 7.30 6.70 10.16
CA PHE A 73 5.96 6.78 10.77
C PHE A 73 5.07 7.79 10.05
N GLY A 74 5.58 8.99 9.78
CA GLY A 74 4.89 10.01 9.00
C GLY A 74 4.57 9.52 7.59
N ALA A 75 5.53 8.89 6.91
CA ALA A 75 5.36 8.33 5.58
C ALA A 75 4.33 7.20 5.55
N ALA A 76 4.29 6.32 6.56
CA ALA A 76 3.24 5.31 6.71
C ALA A 76 1.86 5.97 6.88
N PHE A 77 1.74 6.99 7.73
CA PHE A 77 0.48 7.70 7.92
C PHE A 77 0.02 8.45 6.66
N PHE A 78 0.91 9.23 6.04
CA PHE A 78 0.60 9.98 4.82
C PHE A 78 0.35 9.08 3.62
N SER A 79 1.04 7.93 3.50
CA SER A 79 0.77 6.97 2.42
C SER A 79 -0.64 6.39 2.53
N PHE A 80 -1.17 6.16 3.73
CA PHE A 80 -2.57 5.76 3.92
C PHE A 80 -3.53 6.85 3.42
N LEU A 81 -3.30 8.11 3.81
CA LEU A 81 -4.14 9.23 3.38
C LEU A 81 -4.08 9.43 1.86
N VAL A 82 -2.88 9.41 1.28
CA VAL A 82 -2.68 9.48 -0.17
C VAL A 82 -3.39 8.34 -0.86
N GLY A 83 -3.31 7.13 -0.31
CA GLY A 83 -3.97 5.97 -0.88
C GLY A 83 -5.49 6.14 -0.92
N ILE A 84 -6.10 6.53 0.19
CA ILE A 84 -7.56 6.74 0.28
C ILE A 84 -8.05 7.92 -0.57
N PHE A 85 -7.36 9.07 -0.51
CA PHE A 85 -7.87 10.31 -1.10
C PHE A 85 -7.41 10.57 -2.53
N VAL A 86 -6.33 9.93 -2.97
CA VAL A 86 -5.74 10.16 -4.28
C VAL A 86 -5.73 8.87 -5.09
N VAL A 87 -5.18 7.79 -4.54
CA VAL A 87 -4.91 6.58 -5.32
C VAL A 87 -6.18 5.81 -5.63
N THR A 88 -7.01 5.48 -4.63
CA THR A 88 -8.26 4.75 -4.86
C THR A 88 -9.22 5.53 -5.76
N PRO A 89 -9.46 6.84 -5.56
CA PRO A 89 -10.31 7.62 -6.44
C PRO A 89 -9.75 7.74 -7.87
N ALA A 90 -8.42 7.88 -8.03
CA ALA A 90 -7.79 7.90 -9.35
C ALA A 90 -7.92 6.55 -10.05
N ALA A 91 -7.78 5.44 -9.32
CA ALA A 91 -7.94 4.09 -9.85
C ALA A 91 -9.39 3.84 -10.30
N HIS A 92 -10.37 4.22 -9.49
CA HIS A 92 -11.79 4.16 -9.84
C HIS A 92 -12.11 5.04 -11.06
N TRP A 93 -11.55 6.25 -11.12
CA TRP A 93 -11.73 7.15 -12.25
C TRP A 93 -11.15 6.55 -13.54
N LEU A 94 -9.95 5.97 -13.48
CA LEU A 94 -9.32 5.29 -14.61
C LEU A 94 -10.22 4.15 -15.11
N TYR A 95 -10.73 3.33 -14.20
CA TYR A 95 -11.67 2.26 -14.52
C TYR A 95 -12.94 2.79 -15.19
N SER A 96 -13.50 3.90 -14.71
CA SER A 96 -14.70 4.52 -15.30
C SER A 96 -14.47 5.06 -16.72
N CYS A 97 -13.25 5.53 -17.03
CA CYS A 97 -12.92 6.14 -18.32
C CYS A 97 -12.54 5.11 -19.38
N TYR A 98 -11.86 4.02 -18.97
CA TYR A 98 -11.30 3.03 -19.90
C TYR A 98 -12.06 1.71 -19.91
N GLY A 99 -13.04 1.52 -19.01
CA GLY A 99 -13.89 0.34 -18.97
C GLY A 99 -13.09 -0.95 -18.78
N ARG A 100 -13.63 -2.10 -19.22
CA ARG A 100 -12.86 -3.36 -19.28
C ARG A 100 -12.04 -3.37 -20.56
N SER A 101 -10.77 -3.77 -20.49
CA SER A 101 -9.95 -3.96 -21.69
C SER A 101 -10.21 -5.36 -22.25
N GLU A 102 -10.65 -5.41 -23.50
CA GLU A 102 -10.75 -6.63 -24.29
C GLU A 102 -9.33 -7.06 -24.70
N ARG A 103 -8.95 -8.30 -24.41
CA ARG A 103 -7.64 -8.84 -24.80
C ARG A 103 -7.69 -9.40 -26.22
N HIS A 104 -6.50 -9.54 -26.81
CA HIS A 104 -6.30 -10.25 -28.09
C HIS A 104 -6.74 -11.73 -28.08
N ASP A 105 -6.93 -12.33 -26.90
CA ASP A 105 -7.41 -13.71 -26.72
C ASP A 105 -8.95 -13.81 -26.57
N GLY A 106 -9.67 -12.70 -26.69
CA GLY A 106 -11.13 -12.65 -26.55
C GLY A 106 -11.63 -12.70 -25.10
N THR A 107 -10.73 -12.69 -24.11
CA THR A 107 -11.11 -12.58 -22.70
C THR A 107 -11.22 -11.12 -22.26
N PHE A 108 -12.27 -10.80 -21.52
CA PHE A 108 -12.42 -9.49 -20.89
C PHE A 108 -11.63 -9.49 -19.59
N THR A 109 -10.60 -8.65 -19.51
CA THR A 109 -10.01 -8.30 -18.21
C THR A 109 -10.59 -6.98 -17.74
N CYS A 110 -11.19 -6.97 -16.55
CA CYS A 110 -11.24 -5.73 -15.78
C CYS A 110 -9.80 -5.21 -15.69
N PHE A 111 -9.57 -3.90 -15.88
CA PHE A 111 -8.29 -3.34 -15.47
C PHE A 111 -8.15 -3.66 -13.99
N ASP A 112 -7.27 -4.61 -13.70
CA ASP A 112 -7.02 -5.06 -12.36
C ASP A 112 -6.26 -3.94 -11.65
N TYR A 113 -6.71 -3.59 -10.44
CA TYR A 113 -6.08 -2.55 -9.60
C TYR A 113 -4.58 -2.83 -9.38
N ASN A 114 -4.15 -4.08 -9.60
CA ASN A 114 -2.79 -4.64 -9.58
C ASN A 114 -1.68 -3.87 -10.33
N GLN A 115 -1.96 -2.78 -11.05
CA GLN A 115 -0.90 -1.90 -11.59
C GLN A 115 -0.51 -0.78 -10.63
N ILE A 116 -1.32 -0.52 -9.60
CA ILE A 116 -1.15 0.56 -8.64
C ILE A 116 -0.88 -0.05 -7.26
N ASN A 117 0.36 -0.50 -7.05
CA ASN A 117 0.80 -1.20 -5.84
C ASN A 117 1.11 -0.25 -4.66
N TRP A 118 0.27 0.76 -4.47
CA TRP A 118 0.49 1.74 -3.41
C TRP A 118 0.16 1.19 -2.02
N ASP A 119 -0.84 0.32 -1.96
CA ASP A 119 -1.18 -0.56 -0.84
C ASP A 119 0.04 -1.37 -0.36
N GLU A 120 0.81 -1.98 -1.26
CA GLU A 120 2.01 -2.74 -0.88
C GLU A 120 3.11 -1.84 -0.30
N VAL A 121 3.30 -0.65 -0.89
CA VAL A 121 4.26 0.34 -0.38
C VAL A 121 3.87 0.73 1.04
N HIS A 122 2.58 1.01 1.25
CA HIS A 122 2.05 1.37 2.55
C HIS A 122 2.22 0.25 3.58
N GLY A 123 1.84 -0.99 3.23
CA GLY A 123 1.99 -2.15 4.10
C GLY A 123 3.46 -2.42 4.48
N MET A 124 4.38 -2.26 3.53
CA MET A 124 5.82 -2.41 3.78
C MET A 124 6.37 -1.31 4.71
N LEU A 125 5.92 -0.05 4.56
CA LEU A 125 6.31 1.04 5.47
C LEU A 125 5.85 0.74 6.90
N ILE A 126 4.64 0.21 7.09
CA ILE A 126 4.15 -0.23 8.40
C ILE A 126 5.02 -1.37 8.95
N ALA A 127 5.28 -2.40 8.14
CA ALA A 127 6.05 -3.57 8.55
C ALA A 127 7.46 -3.20 9.04
N ALA A 128 8.06 -2.14 8.49
CA ALA A 128 9.39 -1.66 8.83
C ALA A 128 9.46 -0.79 10.10
N LEU A 129 8.32 -0.26 10.61
CA LEU A 129 8.31 0.64 11.78
C LEU A 129 9.03 0.09 13.02
N PRO A 130 8.91 -1.20 13.38
CA PRO A 130 9.65 -1.76 14.49
C PRO A 130 11.16 -1.59 14.33
N SER A 131 11.74 -1.87 13.15
CA SER A 131 13.18 -1.76 12.91
C SER A 131 13.70 -0.36 13.22
N PHE A 132 12.99 0.69 12.80
CA PHE A 132 13.36 2.07 13.10
C PHE A 132 13.06 2.49 14.54
N PHE A 133 12.03 1.93 15.15
CA PHE A 133 11.71 2.15 16.57
C PHE A 133 12.85 1.63 17.46
N PHE A 134 13.32 0.40 17.22
CA PHE A 134 14.43 -0.18 17.98
C PHE A 134 15.73 0.59 17.76
N LEU A 135 16.04 0.93 16.51
CA LEU A 135 17.21 1.74 16.16
C LEU A 135 17.25 3.06 16.94
N LYS A 136 16.11 3.74 17.10
CA LYS A 136 16.03 5.03 17.79
C LYS A 136 16.01 4.91 19.32
N TYR A 137 15.15 4.05 19.87
CA TYR A 137 14.81 4.09 21.31
C TYR A 137 15.52 3.03 22.15
N LEU A 138 15.96 1.93 21.53
CA LEU A 138 16.65 0.83 22.24
C LEU A 138 18.17 0.85 22.00
N GLY A 139 18.63 1.75 21.13
CA GLY A 139 19.95 2.32 21.16
C GLY A 139 21.05 1.54 20.42
N PRO A 140 22.24 2.16 20.27
CA PRO A 140 23.35 1.66 19.44
C PRO A 140 24.07 0.44 19.99
N GLU A 141 23.96 0.18 21.30
CA GLU A 141 24.61 -0.98 21.96
C GLU A 141 24.02 -2.30 21.49
N TYR A 142 22.71 -2.29 21.18
CA TYR A 142 21.99 -3.44 20.68
C TYR A 142 21.96 -3.49 19.16
N HIS A 143 21.63 -2.36 18.54
CA HIS A 143 21.47 -2.23 17.11
C HIS A 143 22.64 -1.44 16.55
N GLN A 144 23.71 -2.14 16.17
CA GLN A 144 24.60 -1.58 15.18
C GLN A 144 23.79 -1.42 13.88
N SER A 145 24.01 -0.32 13.15
CA SER A 145 23.43 -0.07 11.83
C SER A 145 23.62 -1.26 10.87
N SER A 146 24.62 -2.10 11.15
CA SER A 146 24.92 -3.36 10.46
C SER A 146 23.83 -4.44 10.55
N MET A 147 22.79 -4.30 11.37
CA MET A 147 21.66 -5.25 11.42
C MET A 147 20.34 -4.68 10.87
N LEU A 148 20.25 -3.37 10.60
CA LEU A 148 19.01 -2.76 10.11
C LEU A 148 18.55 -3.39 8.79
N TRP A 149 19.47 -3.61 7.85
CA TRP A 149 19.14 -4.22 6.56
C TRP A 149 18.52 -5.62 6.72
N PHE A 150 19.00 -6.39 7.70
CA PHE A 150 18.51 -7.74 7.96
C PHE A 150 17.09 -7.70 8.54
N ASP A 151 16.84 -6.80 9.49
CA ASP A 151 15.49 -6.61 10.03
C ASP A 151 14.50 -6.15 8.96
N LEU A 152 14.91 -5.24 8.08
CA LEU A 152 14.08 -4.79 6.96
C LEU A 152 13.77 -5.94 5.98
N LEU A 153 14.73 -6.84 5.75
CA LEU A 153 14.47 -8.05 4.96
C LEU A 153 13.51 -9.01 5.66
N VAL A 154 13.64 -9.19 6.98
CA VAL A 154 12.71 -10.01 7.76
C VAL A 154 11.31 -9.40 7.72
N ALA A 155 11.17 -8.09 7.92
CA ALA A 155 9.91 -7.36 7.81
C ALA A 155 9.30 -7.53 6.41
N PHE A 156 10.10 -7.44 5.34
CA PHE A 156 9.64 -7.68 3.97
C PHE A 156 9.12 -9.11 3.77
N VAL A 157 9.87 -10.12 4.19
CA VAL A 157 9.45 -11.52 4.06
C VAL A 157 8.16 -11.78 4.84
N LEU A 158 8.07 -11.28 6.08
CA LEU A 158 6.87 -11.40 6.89
C LEU A 158 5.67 -10.71 6.23
N PHE A 159 5.84 -9.48 5.75
CA PHE A 159 4.80 -8.75 5.03
C PHE A 159 4.30 -9.54 3.83
N ARG A 160 5.19 -10.04 2.96
CA ARG A 160 4.80 -10.86 1.81
C ARG A 160 4.08 -12.15 2.20
N ILE A 161 4.46 -12.78 3.30
CA ILE A 161 3.76 -13.97 3.80
C ILE A 161 2.34 -13.60 4.23
N PHE A 162 2.14 -12.49 4.94
CA PHE A 162 0.83 -12.06 5.41
C PHE A 162 -0.07 -11.52 4.30
N ASP A 163 0.48 -10.76 3.35
CA ASP A 163 -0.20 -10.29 2.15
C ASP A 163 -0.66 -11.48 1.27
N ALA A 164 0.22 -12.45 1.00
CA ALA A 164 -0.13 -13.58 0.14
C ALA A 164 -1.09 -14.59 0.80
N LYS A 165 -0.94 -14.86 2.11
CA LYS A 165 -1.73 -15.90 2.80
C LYS A 165 -3.01 -15.35 3.44
N LYS A 166 -3.07 -14.05 3.76
CA LYS A 166 -4.15 -13.37 4.48
C LYS A 166 -4.80 -14.23 5.59
N PRO A 167 -4.05 -14.76 6.57
CA PRO A 167 -4.60 -15.73 7.53
C PRO A 167 -5.65 -15.12 8.47
N GLY A 168 -6.71 -15.88 8.76
CA GLY A 168 -7.62 -15.65 9.88
C GLY A 168 -8.39 -14.33 9.85
N ILE A 169 -8.00 -13.39 10.72
CA ILE A 169 -8.68 -12.09 10.92
C ILE A 169 -8.52 -11.18 9.70
N ILE A 170 -7.38 -11.23 9.01
CA ILE A 170 -7.11 -10.40 7.83
C ILE A 170 -8.16 -10.66 6.75
N LYS A 171 -8.43 -11.94 6.44
CA LYS A 171 -9.48 -12.33 5.49
C LYS A 171 -10.90 -11.94 5.93
N LYS A 172 -11.17 -11.84 7.23
CA LYS A 172 -12.48 -11.38 7.74
C LYS A 172 -12.63 -9.87 7.56
N ILE A 173 -11.55 -9.11 7.75
CA ILE A 173 -11.52 -7.66 7.54
C ILE A 173 -11.67 -7.37 6.05
N GLU A 174 -10.89 -8.02 5.20
CA GLU A 174 -10.98 -7.92 3.74
C GLU A 174 -12.43 -8.12 3.26
N LYS A 175 -13.06 -9.24 3.61
CA LYS A 175 -14.47 -9.52 3.27
C LYS A 175 -15.49 -8.50 3.78
N LYS A 176 -15.18 -7.79 4.86
CA LYS A 176 -16.07 -6.78 5.44
C LYS A 176 -15.99 -5.45 4.69
N PHE A 177 -14.83 -5.16 4.11
CA PHE A 177 -14.55 -3.90 3.42
C PHE A 177 -14.38 -4.07 1.89
N GLU A 178 -14.60 -5.28 1.37
CA GLU A 178 -14.45 -5.65 -0.06
C GLU A 178 -15.26 -4.74 -0.99
N ASP A 179 -16.45 -4.30 -0.55
CA ASP A 179 -17.33 -3.40 -1.32
C ASP A 179 -17.04 -1.90 -1.11
N THR A 180 -15.97 -1.56 -0.39
CA THR A 180 -15.62 -0.17 -0.07
C THR A 180 -14.26 0.23 -0.62
N ASP A 181 -14.13 1.49 -1.04
CA ASP A 181 -12.86 2.10 -1.48
C ASP A 181 -11.76 2.01 -0.40
N LEU A 182 -12.13 1.80 0.86
CA LEU A 182 -11.22 1.59 1.97
C LEU A 182 -10.62 0.18 1.98
N GLY A 183 -11.31 -0.80 1.39
CA GLY A 183 -10.94 -2.21 1.40
C GLY A 183 -9.56 -2.46 0.79
N VAL A 184 -9.22 -1.74 -0.27
CA VAL A 184 -7.95 -1.85 -1.01
C VAL A 184 -6.73 -1.48 -0.17
N MET A 185 -6.88 -0.56 0.79
CA MET A 185 -5.76 -0.20 1.67
C MET A 185 -5.76 -1.01 2.96
N ILE A 186 -6.95 -1.36 3.47
CA ILE A 186 -7.12 -1.94 4.80
C ILE A 186 -6.54 -3.35 4.89
N ASP A 187 -6.64 -4.15 3.83
CA ASP A 187 -6.10 -5.51 3.81
C ASP A 187 -4.57 -5.52 3.92
N ASP A 188 -3.88 -4.68 3.14
CA ASP A 188 -2.42 -4.51 3.19
C ASP A 188 -1.96 -3.79 4.44
N THR A 189 -2.76 -2.85 4.97
CA THR A 189 -2.52 -2.27 6.29
C THR A 189 -2.56 -3.36 7.36
N ALA A 190 -3.55 -4.26 7.32
CA ALA A 190 -3.66 -5.35 8.27
C ALA A 190 -2.50 -6.36 8.14
N ALA A 191 -2.08 -6.67 6.92
CA ALA A 191 -0.89 -7.49 6.66
C ALA A 191 0.39 -6.80 7.18
N GLY A 192 0.55 -5.50 6.94
CA GLY A 192 1.65 -4.68 7.45
C GLY A 192 1.71 -4.64 8.97
N ILE A 193 0.57 -4.49 9.65
CA ILE A 193 0.49 -4.53 11.12
C ILE A 193 0.88 -5.91 11.66
N ALA A 194 0.36 -7.00 11.07
CA ALA A 194 0.72 -8.35 11.47
C ALA A 194 2.23 -8.61 11.29
N ALA A 195 2.79 -8.18 10.17
CA ALA A 195 4.22 -8.24 9.90
C ALA A 195 5.02 -7.41 10.90
N ALA A 196 4.59 -6.19 11.22
CA ALA A 196 5.23 -5.32 12.22
C ALA A 196 5.25 -5.98 13.60
N VAL A 197 4.15 -6.59 14.05
CA VAL A 197 4.11 -7.30 15.32
C VAL A 197 5.08 -8.48 15.33
N CYS A 198 5.08 -9.31 14.28
CA CYS A 198 6.01 -10.43 14.17
C CYS A 198 7.48 -9.97 14.08
N SER A 199 7.76 -8.90 13.35
CA SER A 199 9.10 -8.31 13.24
C SER A 199 9.55 -7.75 14.59
N HIS A 200 8.66 -7.08 15.33
CA HIS A 200 8.94 -6.60 16.68
C HIS A 200 9.34 -7.76 17.62
N LEU A 201 8.56 -8.85 17.63
CA LEU A 201 8.87 -10.03 18.43
C LEU A 201 10.19 -10.69 18.03
N PHE A 202 10.48 -10.74 16.73
CA PHE A 202 11.74 -11.26 16.22
C PHE A 202 12.94 -10.43 16.69
N ILE A 203 12.85 -9.10 16.60
CA ILE A 203 13.89 -8.19 17.08
C ILE A 203 14.05 -8.33 18.60
N MET A 204 12.96 -8.40 19.37
CA MET A 204 13.05 -8.62 20.81
C MET A 204 13.73 -9.95 21.18
N TRP A 205 13.44 -11.02 20.45
CA TRP A 205 14.01 -12.33 20.70
C TRP A 205 15.49 -12.38 20.36
N THR A 206 15.87 -11.93 19.15
CA THR A 206 17.27 -11.84 18.72
C THR A 206 18.06 -10.93 19.64
N ALA A 207 17.42 -9.85 20.08
CA ALA A 207 17.97 -8.99 21.09
C ALA A 207 18.28 -9.82 22.34
N SER A 208 17.25 -10.28 23.05
CA SER A 208 17.37 -10.98 24.33
C SER A 208 18.38 -12.14 24.30
N PHE A 209 18.41 -12.89 23.20
CA PHE A 209 19.36 -13.96 22.96
C PHE A 209 20.81 -13.49 22.93
N ARG A 210 21.08 -12.34 22.30
CA ARG A 210 22.43 -11.75 22.24
C ARG A 210 22.92 -11.30 23.62
N LEU A 211 22.06 -10.67 24.43
CA LEU A 211 22.44 -10.33 25.81
C LEU A 211 22.71 -11.56 26.66
N TRP A 212 21.93 -12.64 26.46
CA TRP A 212 22.18 -13.90 27.16
C TRP A 212 23.54 -14.51 26.79
N LEU A 213 23.98 -14.41 25.53
CA LEU A 213 25.30 -14.89 25.10
C LEU A 213 26.49 -14.09 25.64
N LEU A 214 26.27 -12.83 26.05
CA LEU A 214 27.32 -11.92 26.53
C LEU A 214 27.48 -11.91 28.06
N ASN A 215 26.54 -12.53 28.79
CA ASN A 215 26.57 -12.71 30.25
C ASN A 215 27.06 -14.11 30.63
#